data_AF-X0T2Y7-F1
#
_entry.id   AF-X0T2Y7-F1
#
_cell.length_a   1.000
_cell.length_b   1.000
_cell.length_c   1.000
_cell.angle_alpha   90.00
_cell.angle_beta   90.00
_cell.angle_gamma   90.00
#
_symmetry.space_group_name_H-M   'P 1'
#
loop_
_entity.id
_entity.type
_entity.pdbx_description
1 polymer ?
#
loop_
_entity_poly.entity_id
_entity_poly.type
_entity_poly.pdbx_seq_one_letter_code
_entity_poly.pdbx_strand_id
1 'polypeptide(L)'
;CHTGITNPKNIRYYASFTDYDGDGNTTEGIYYEIPAFQEKLYAAILAYGTQIGAPVAYDSHTYPYFFNDTNGNGEVDSSEANYGNGYRSFTGRLLKACYNYQFSLKDHGAYAHGGKYVIQLLYDSIEDLNTVLNNPVSLDGMNRGDEGHFDGSAEAWRHWDGDGEVSSSCAKCHSAEGLPYLIENGENIAAEISNGLLCTTCHTSPPAVRTVSAVTFPSGVSKDMGDNSNLCLNCHQGRASKLSVDNSIAASAGPYRFINIHYYPTAVVLFGSETHGGYEFANKTYVGQKTFANHNGRFDTCVECHMGTNSPRRTDPQSTTYGDHNVYKPNPEDCVFCHGQDVSQPNPGFDPSQFKFSGIRPGSIPDYDADGNTSESIEHEIDGLEEALYAQIQAYAANILGLPIIYEGHTYPYLFNDTNANG
;
A
#
# COMPACT_ATOMS: atom_id res chain seq x y z
N CYS A 1 7.53 -5.95 30.31
CA CYS A 1 7.43 -5.54 28.89
C CYS A 1 5.98 -5.50 28.42
N HIS A 2 5.16 -6.52 28.69
CA HIS A 2 3.75 -6.59 28.24
C HIS A 2 2.77 -6.60 29.42
N THR A 3 2.76 -5.52 30.21
CA THR A 3 1.91 -5.42 31.41
C THR A 3 0.43 -5.56 31.03
N GLY A 4 -0.31 -6.40 31.75
CA GLY A 4 -1.75 -6.61 31.52
C GLY A 4 -2.09 -7.71 30.50
N ILE A 5 -1.12 -8.19 29.72
CA ILE A 5 -1.32 -9.31 28.79
C ILE A 5 -1.03 -10.63 29.50
N THR A 6 -2.03 -11.50 29.60
CA THR A 6 -1.93 -12.82 30.27
C THR A 6 -1.70 -13.97 29.31
N ASN A 7 -2.10 -13.83 28.04
CA ASN A 7 -1.88 -14.81 26.99
C ASN A 7 -0.86 -14.26 25.98
N PRO A 8 0.30 -14.90 25.77
CA PRO A 8 1.32 -14.41 24.83
C PRO A 8 0.83 -14.35 23.38
N LYS A 9 -0.23 -15.10 23.01
CA LYS A 9 -0.87 -15.02 21.69
C LYS A 9 -1.51 -13.65 21.42
N ASN A 10 -1.80 -12.88 22.46
CA ASN A 10 -2.41 -11.56 22.36
C ASN A 10 -1.35 -10.43 22.30
N ILE A 11 -0.07 -10.76 22.25
CA ILE A 11 0.99 -9.75 22.13
C ILE A 11 1.00 -9.22 20.69
N ARG A 12 0.80 -7.91 20.53
CA ARG A 12 0.98 -7.15 19.29
C ARG A 12 1.95 -5.99 19.55
N TYR A 13 2.83 -5.70 18.60
CA TYR A 13 3.82 -4.61 18.72
C TYR A 13 3.49 -3.47 17.75
N TYR A 14 4.03 -2.27 18.00
CA TYR A 14 3.75 -1.05 17.21
C TYR A 14 4.03 -1.20 15.72
N ALA A 15 5.05 -1.98 15.35
CA ALA A 15 5.39 -2.25 13.96
C ALA A 15 4.49 -3.32 13.30
N SER A 16 3.39 -3.75 13.92
CA SER A 16 2.52 -4.82 13.43
C SER A 16 1.05 -4.41 13.40
N PHE A 17 0.77 -3.13 13.21
CA PHE A 17 -0.60 -2.58 13.20
C PHE A 17 -1.39 -2.85 11.92
N THR A 18 -0.77 -3.48 10.92
CA THR A 18 -1.44 -3.96 9.72
C THR A 18 -2.31 -5.16 10.04
N ASP A 19 -3.55 -5.14 9.57
CA ASP A 19 -4.43 -6.32 9.46
C ASP A 19 -3.84 -7.23 8.37
N TYR A 20 -3.20 -8.32 8.76
CA TYR A 20 -2.49 -9.17 7.80
C TYR A 20 -3.44 -10.14 7.12
N ASP A 21 -4.42 -10.67 7.83
CA ASP A 21 -5.31 -11.70 7.28
C ASP A 21 -6.60 -11.18 6.64
N GLY A 22 -6.86 -9.88 6.76
CA GLY A 22 -7.93 -9.16 6.10
C GLY A 22 -9.28 -9.25 6.82
N ASP A 23 -9.32 -9.69 8.08
CA ASP A 23 -10.56 -9.81 8.87
C ASP A 23 -11.05 -8.47 9.47
N GLY A 24 -10.25 -7.41 9.36
CA GLY A 24 -10.51 -6.07 9.89
C GLY A 24 -10.03 -5.85 11.33
N ASN A 25 -9.46 -6.87 11.99
CA ASN A 25 -9.05 -6.83 13.39
C ASN A 25 -7.56 -6.52 13.56
N THR A 26 -7.25 -5.22 13.63
CA THR A 26 -5.88 -4.74 13.90
C THR A 26 -5.45 -4.81 15.38
N THR A 27 -6.26 -5.40 16.26
CA THR A 27 -6.02 -5.38 17.72
C THR A 27 -5.56 -6.72 18.29
N GLU A 28 -5.72 -7.81 17.54
CA GLU A 28 -5.32 -9.13 17.98
C GLU A 28 -3.81 -9.39 17.81
N GLY A 29 -3.26 -10.41 18.46
CA GLY A 29 -1.84 -10.73 18.26
C GLY A 29 -1.59 -11.46 16.94
N ILE A 30 -0.35 -11.41 16.46
CA ILE A 30 0.10 -12.08 15.22
C ILE A 30 -0.23 -13.59 15.16
N TYR A 31 -0.45 -14.21 16.32
CA TYR A 31 -0.92 -15.59 16.37
C TYR A 31 -2.23 -15.82 15.60
N TYR A 32 -3.17 -14.87 15.68
CA TYR A 32 -4.51 -15.03 15.13
C TYR A 32 -4.57 -14.71 13.62
N GLU A 33 -3.61 -13.93 13.13
CA GLU A 33 -3.44 -13.59 11.72
C GLU A 33 -2.94 -14.78 10.86
N ILE A 34 -2.10 -15.67 11.42
CA ILE A 34 -1.46 -16.77 10.67
C ILE A 34 -2.46 -17.85 10.16
N PRO A 35 -3.44 -18.32 10.95
CA PRO A 35 -4.40 -19.35 10.53
C PRO A 35 -5.10 -19.09 9.19
N ALA A 36 -5.58 -17.88 8.93
CA ALA A 36 -6.27 -17.56 7.67
C ALA A 36 -5.34 -17.69 6.44
N PHE A 37 -4.05 -17.38 6.59
CA PHE A 37 -3.06 -17.66 5.56
C PHE A 37 -2.84 -19.16 5.34
N GLN A 38 -2.82 -19.96 6.41
CA GLN A 38 -2.69 -21.41 6.31
C GLN A 38 -3.90 -22.02 5.57
N GLU A 39 -5.11 -21.58 5.90
CA GLU A 39 -6.34 -22.02 5.24
C GLU A 39 -6.32 -21.70 3.74
N LYS A 40 -5.97 -20.46 3.35
CA LYS A 40 -5.90 -20.05 1.95
C LYS A 40 -4.77 -20.75 1.19
N LEU A 41 -3.60 -20.95 1.80
CA LEU A 41 -2.53 -21.72 1.17
C LEU A 41 -2.94 -23.18 0.95
N TYR A 42 -3.63 -23.79 1.92
CA TYR A 42 -4.12 -25.15 1.73
C TYR A 42 -5.14 -25.23 0.59
N ALA A 43 -6.09 -24.28 0.52
CA ALA A 43 -7.03 -24.18 -0.59
C ALA A 43 -6.32 -24.04 -1.95
N ALA A 44 -5.27 -23.22 -2.03
CA ALA A 44 -4.47 -23.07 -3.25
C ALA A 44 -3.73 -24.36 -3.63
N ILE A 45 -3.18 -25.09 -2.65
CA ILE A 45 -2.54 -26.41 -2.83
C ILE A 45 -3.55 -27.43 -3.40
N LEU A 46 -4.75 -27.51 -2.83
CA LEU A 46 -5.83 -28.40 -3.30
C LEU A 46 -6.25 -28.06 -4.74
N ALA A 47 -6.49 -26.77 -5.02
CA ALA A 47 -6.88 -26.28 -6.34
C ALA A 47 -5.81 -26.59 -7.39
N TYR A 48 -4.54 -26.36 -7.06
CA TYR A 48 -3.43 -26.62 -7.96
C TYR A 48 -3.25 -28.12 -8.24
N GLY A 49 -3.27 -28.95 -7.19
CA GLY A 49 -3.21 -30.41 -7.33
C GLY A 49 -4.31 -30.95 -8.24
N THR A 50 -5.54 -30.47 -8.06
CA THR A 50 -6.68 -30.81 -8.92
C THR A 50 -6.46 -30.35 -10.36
N GLN A 51 -6.02 -29.11 -10.58
CA GLN A 51 -5.81 -28.54 -11.91
C GLN A 51 -4.75 -29.31 -12.73
N ILE A 52 -3.70 -29.81 -12.08
CA ILE A 52 -2.65 -30.62 -12.75
C ILE A 52 -3.03 -32.09 -12.89
N GLY A 53 -4.24 -32.50 -12.47
CA GLY A 53 -4.72 -33.88 -12.53
C GLY A 53 -4.08 -34.82 -11.49
N ALA A 54 -3.52 -34.27 -10.42
CA ALA A 54 -2.96 -35.03 -9.30
C ALA A 54 -3.43 -34.43 -7.95
N PRO A 55 -4.69 -34.67 -7.55
CA PRO A 55 -5.22 -34.16 -6.28
C PRO A 55 -4.38 -34.62 -5.09
N VAL A 56 -4.21 -33.72 -4.12
CA VAL A 56 -3.34 -33.89 -2.95
C VAL A 56 -4.14 -33.63 -1.69
N ALA A 57 -3.86 -34.35 -0.61
CA ALA A 57 -4.36 -34.05 0.72
C ALA A 57 -3.22 -34.07 1.75
N TYR A 58 -3.38 -33.32 2.84
CA TYR A 58 -2.40 -33.21 3.91
C TYR A 58 -2.92 -33.75 5.25
N ASP A 59 -2.07 -34.47 5.97
CA ASP A 59 -2.28 -34.86 7.36
C ASP A 59 -1.03 -34.54 8.20
N SER A 60 -1.20 -33.78 9.28
CA SER A 60 -0.08 -33.30 10.10
C SER A 60 0.54 -34.37 11.00
N HIS A 61 -0.13 -35.50 11.18
CA HIS A 61 0.22 -36.55 12.15
C HIS A 61 0.75 -37.85 11.49
N THR A 62 0.57 -38.01 10.19
CA THR A 62 0.82 -39.27 9.47
C THR A 62 1.88 -39.04 8.40
N TYR A 63 3.07 -39.63 8.58
CA TYR A 63 4.12 -39.61 7.56
C TYR A 63 3.68 -40.38 6.29
N PRO A 64 3.89 -39.85 5.06
CA PRO A 64 4.75 -38.72 4.68
C PRO A 64 4.07 -37.34 4.60
N TYR A 65 2.97 -37.14 5.32
CA TYR A 65 2.19 -35.91 5.49
C TYR A 65 1.36 -35.48 4.29
N PHE A 66 1.84 -35.70 3.07
CA PHE A 66 1.05 -35.48 1.85
C PHE A 66 0.72 -36.80 1.18
N PHE A 67 -0.54 -36.97 0.77
CA PHE A 67 -1.09 -38.18 0.16
C PHE A 67 -1.81 -37.84 -1.15
N ASN A 68 -1.98 -38.82 -2.04
CA ASN A 68 -2.89 -38.63 -3.17
C ASN A 68 -4.32 -38.64 -2.63
N ASP A 69 -5.07 -37.60 -2.96
CA ASP A 69 -6.49 -37.49 -2.65
C ASP A 69 -7.26 -38.26 -3.73
N THR A 70 -7.62 -39.50 -3.42
CA THR A 70 -8.18 -40.46 -4.37
C THR A 70 -9.67 -40.27 -4.59
N ASN A 71 -10.36 -39.57 -3.69
CA ASN A 71 -11.78 -39.29 -3.79
C ASN A 71 -12.10 -37.81 -4.07
N GLY A 72 -11.10 -36.93 -4.03
CA GLY A 72 -11.21 -35.50 -4.35
C GLY A 72 -11.86 -34.69 -3.24
N ASN A 73 -11.83 -35.13 -1.99
CA ASN A 73 -12.47 -34.43 -0.86
C ASN A 73 -11.55 -33.43 -0.15
N GLY A 74 -10.26 -33.38 -0.50
CA GLY A 74 -9.28 -32.49 0.10
C GLY A 74 -8.84 -32.87 1.51
N GLU A 75 -9.19 -34.04 2.01
CA GLU A 75 -8.82 -34.56 3.34
C GLU A 75 -8.10 -35.90 3.19
N VAL A 76 -7.29 -36.28 4.17
CA VAL A 76 -6.64 -37.60 4.17
C VAL A 76 -7.55 -38.58 4.90
N ASP A 77 -8.25 -39.42 4.15
CA ASP A 77 -9.10 -40.45 4.75
C ASP A 77 -8.29 -41.60 5.35
N SER A 78 -8.91 -42.36 6.25
CA SER A 78 -8.29 -43.57 6.83
C SER A 78 -7.85 -44.61 5.79
N SER A 79 -8.50 -44.66 4.63
CA SER A 79 -8.09 -45.50 3.48
C SER A 79 -6.88 -44.94 2.73
N GLU A 80 -6.64 -43.65 2.81
CA GLU A 80 -5.59 -42.93 2.08
C GLU A 80 -4.34 -42.68 2.91
N ALA A 81 -4.48 -42.67 4.25
CA ALA A 81 -3.43 -42.52 5.25
C ALA A 81 -2.49 -43.75 5.33
N ASN A 82 -1.91 -44.15 4.19
CA ASN A 82 -0.99 -45.26 4.08
C ASN A 82 0.25 -44.84 3.29
N TYR A 83 1.42 -45.35 3.67
CA TYR A 83 2.71 -44.97 3.05
C TYR A 83 2.76 -45.22 1.53
N GLY A 84 2.04 -46.24 1.05
CA GLY A 84 1.94 -46.55 -0.38
C GLY A 84 1.23 -45.47 -1.18
N ASN A 85 0.33 -44.72 -0.55
CA ASN A 85 -0.41 -43.60 -1.12
C ASN A 85 0.26 -42.23 -0.87
N GLY A 86 1.50 -42.19 -0.40
CA GLY A 86 2.23 -40.94 -0.26
C GLY A 86 2.30 -40.17 -1.59
N TYR A 87 2.12 -38.85 -1.53
CA TYR A 87 2.08 -37.99 -2.71
C TYR A 87 3.46 -37.90 -3.37
N ARG A 88 3.54 -38.14 -4.69
CA ARG A 88 4.79 -38.13 -5.47
C ARG A 88 4.77 -37.21 -6.69
N SER A 89 3.62 -36.62 -6.99
CA SER A 89 3.39 -35.80 -8.19
C SER A 89 3.76 -34.33 -8.00
N PHE A 90 4.68 -34.03 -7.07
CA PHE A 90 5.11 -32.67 -6.81
C PHE A 90 5.74 -32.04 -8.05
N THR A 91 5.12 -30.96 -8.53
CA THR A 91 5.82 -29.99 -9.38
C THR A 91 6.75 -29.13 -8.51
N GLY A 92 7.72 -28.45 -9.11
CA GLY A 92 8.60 -27.53 -8.37
C GLY A 92 7.82 -26.43 -7.65
N ARG A 93 6.72 -25.94 -8.23
CA ARG A 93 5.80 -24.96 -7.64
C ARG A 93 5.08 -25.53 -6.41
N LEU A 94 4.44 -26.69 -6.58
CA LEU A 94 3.70 -27.35 -5.50
C LEU A 94 4.60 -27.77 -4.34
N LEU A 95 5.83 -28.21 -4.62
CA LEU A 95 6.78 -28.59 -3.58
C LEU A 95 7.12 -27.41 -2.65
N LYS A 96 7.34 -26.22 -3.20
CA LYS A 96 7.61 -25.00 -2.40
C LYS A 96 6.41 -24.68 -1.49
N ALA A 97 5.20 -24.66 -2.05
CA ALA A 97 3.97 -24.38 -1.32
C ALA A 97 3.71 -25.39 -0.20
N CYS A 98 3.78 -26.69 -0.50
CA CYS A 98 3.59 -27.75 0.49
C CYS A 98 4.66 -27.72 1.59
N TYR A 99 5.91 -27.38 1.25
CA TYR A 99 6.98 -27.22 2.23
C TYR A 99 6.69 -26.05 3.18
N ASN A 100 6.34 -24.89 2.65
CA ASN A 100 6.02 -23.70 3.45
C ASN A 100 4.75 -23.90 4.30
N TYR A 101 3.73 -24.57 3.76
CA TYR A 101 2.54 -24.96 4.51
C TYR A 101 2.91 -25.83 5.72
N GLN A 102 3.67 -26.90 5.51
CA GLN A 102 4.12 -27.74 6.61
C GLN A 102 5.01 -26.96 7.59
N PHE A 103 5.96 -26.17 7.10
CA PHE A 103 6.84 -25.34 7.93
C PHE A 103 6.05 -24.45 8.90
N SER A 104 5.01 -23.77 8.40
CA SER A 104 4.15 -22.90 9.21
C SER A 104 3.43 -23.62 10.36
N LEU A 105 3.19 -24.93 10.22
CA LEU A 105 2.48 -25.75 11.19
C LEU A 105 3.41 -26.41 12.22
N LYS A 106 4.72 -26.52 11.95
CA LYS A 106 5.66 -27.26 12.82
C LYS A 106 6.21 -26.44 13.97
N ASP A 107 6.20 -25.10 13.88
CA ASP A 107 6.55 -24.22 15.00
C ASP A 107 5.29 -23.60 15.60
N HIS A 108 4.79 -24.18 16.69
CA HIS A 108 3.62 -23.64 17.40
C HIS A 108 3.87 -22.25 18.03
N GLY A 109 5.14 -21.81 18.12
CA GLY A 109 5.56 -20.49 18.59
C GLY A 109 5.94 -19.52 17.48
N ALA A 110 5.67 -19.86 16.21
CA ALA A 110 6.07 -19.08 15.04
C ALA A 110 5.72 -17.59 15.13
N TYR A 111 4.54 -17.28 15.67
CA TYR A 111 4.06 -15.91 15.88
C TYR A 111 4.99 -15.06 16.75
N ALA A 112 5.74 -15.67 17.66
CA ALA A 112 6.71 -15.00 18.53
C ALA A 112 8.15 -15.05 18.00
N HIS A 113 8.53 -16.14 17.31
CA HIS A 113 9.89 -16.31 16.79
C HIS A 113 10.14 -15.50 15.51
N GLY A 114 9.10 -15.32 14.69
CA GLY A 114 9.22 -14.67 13.37
C GLY A 114 7.91 -14.65 12.61
N GLY A 115 6.82 -14.21 13.24
CA GLY A 115 5.47 -14.31 12.67
C GLY A 115 5.34 -13.66 11.29
N LYS A 116 5.98 -12.50 11.09
CA LYS A 116 6.03 -11.81 9.77
C LYS A 116 6.69 -12.66 8.69
N TYR A 117 7.78 -13.35 9.01
CA TYR A 117 8.44 -14.27 8.08
C TYR A 117 7.51 -15.41 7.68
N VAL A 118 6.74 -15.95 8.63
CA VAL A 118 5.74 -16.99 8.32
C VAL A 118 4.61 -16.45 7.44
N ILE A 119 4.09 -15.26 7.73
CA ILE A 119 3.07 -14.59 6.90
C ILE A 119 3.59 -14.41 5.46
N GLN A 120 4.80 -13.88 5.29
CA GLN A 120 5.42 -13.69 3.97
C GLN A 120 5.56 -15.01 3.21
N LEU A 121 6.05 -16.07 3.85
CA LEU A 121 6.16 -17.40 3.20
C LEU A 121 4.81 -17.93 2.74
N LEU A 122 3.77 -17.76 3.55
CA LEU A 122 2.43 -18.22 3.21
C LEU A 122 1.83 -17.38 2.07
N TYR A 123 1.91 -16.05 2.16
CA TYR A 123 1.47 -15.10 1.14
C TYR A 123 2.13 -15.41 -0.21
N ASP A 124 3.47 -15.46 -0.24
CA ASP A 124 4.25 -15.69 -1.46
C ASP A 124 3.97 -17.07 -2.07
N SER A 125 3.67 -18.08 -1.25
CA SER A 125 3.28 -19.40 -1.74
C SER A 125 1.91 -19.39 -2.40
N ILE A 126 0.96 -18.60 -1.88
CA ILE A 126 -0.37 -18.43 -2.49
C ILE A 126 -0.22 -17.68 -3.82
N GLU A 127 0.54 -16.58 -3.86
CA GLU A 127 0.79 -15.83 -5.09
C GLU A 127 1.46 -16.70 -6.17
N ASP A 128 2.50 -17.45 -5.81
CA ASP A 128 3.21 -18.32 -6.74
C ASP A 128 2.25 -19.36 -7.36
N LEU A 129 1.31 -19.92 -6.59
CA LEU A 129 0.26 -20.81 -7.14
C LEU A 129 -0.75 -20.04 -7.99
N ASN A 130 -1.20 -18.87 -7.55
CA ASN A 130 -2.19 -18.03 -8.24
C ASN A 130 -1.74 -17.61 -9.65
N THR A 131 -0.44 -17.47 -9.90
CA THR A 131 0.09 -17.13 -11.25
C THR A 131 -0.32 -18.10 -12.37
N VAL A 132 -0.73 -19.32 -12.02
CA VAL A 132 -1.07 -20.38 -12.98
C VAL A 132 -2.43 -21.03 -12.70
N LEU A 133 -3.10 -20.69 -11.61
CA LEU A 133 -4.43 -21.21 -11.30
C LEU A 133 -5.48 -20.61 -12.25
N ASN A 134 -6.35 -21.46 -12.77
CA ASN A 134 -7.49 -21.02 -13.59
C ASN A 134 -8.48 -20.17 -12.78
N ASN A 135 -8.60 -20.47 -11.48
CA ASN A 135 -9.37 -19.70 -10.51
C ASN A 135 -8.47 -19.42 -9.31
N PRO A 136 -7.77 -18.28 -9.29
CA PRO A 136 -6.89 -17.90 -8.18
C PRO A 136 -7.64 -17.83 -6.84
N VAL A 137 -6.94 -18.19 -5.75
CA VAL A 137 -7.44 -17.98 -4.39
C VAL A 137 -7.29 -16.50 -4.05
N SER A 138 -8.40 -15.83 -3.73
CA SER A 138 -8.38 -14.41 -3.39
C SER A 138 -7.56 -14.13 -2.12
N LEU A 139 -6.67 -13.14 -2.23
CA LEU A 139 -5.92 -12.52 -1.14
C LEU A 139 -6.49 -11.14 -0.78
N ASP A 140 -7.72 -10.83 -1.21
CA ASP A 140 -8.33 -9.52 -0.98
C ASP A 140 -8.38 -9.20 0.52
N GLY A 141 -7.91 -8.01 0.88
CA GLY A 141 -7.81 -7.57 2.28
C GLY A 141 -6.55 -8.05 3.01
N MET A 142 -5.89 -9.10 2.54
CA MET A 142 -4.69 -9.64 3.17
C MET A 142 -3.45 -8.80 2.83
N ASN A 143 -2.54 -8.68 3.78
CA ASN A 143 -1.31 -7.92 3.63
C ASN A 143 -0.07 -8.81 3.85
N ARG A 144 0.88 -8.71 2.91
CA ARG A 144 2.16 -9.42 2.96
C ARG A 144 3.13 -8.83 4.01
N GLY A 145 3.15 -7.51 4.11
CA GLY A 145 4.11 -6.72 4.88
C GLY A 145 3.42 -5.75 5.84
N ASP A 146 4.22 -4.92 6.49
CA ASP A 146 3.71 -3.86 7.36
C ASP A 146 3.11 -2.70 6.56
N GLU A 147 2.62 -1.69 7.25
CA GLU A 147 2.26 -0.41 6.65
C GLU A 147 3.51 0.22 5.99
N GLY A 148 3.34 0.93 4.87
CA GLY A 148 4.44 1.32 3.99
C GLY A 148 5.58 2.12 4.64
N HIS A 149 5.31 2.95 5.66
CA HIS A 149 6.36 3.64 6.41
C HIS A 149 7.20 2.69 7.26
N PHE A 150 6.63 1.56 7.70
CA PHE A 150 7.28 0.58 8.56
C PHE A 150 7.65 -0.73 7.87
N ASP A 151 7.22 -0.93 6.61
CA ASP A 151 7.57 -2.10 5.80
C ASP A 151 8.97 -1.98 5.24
N GLY A 152 9.97 -2.18 6.09
CA GLY A 152 11.35 -2.23 5.67
C GLY A 152 11.68 -3.36 4.69
N SER A 153 10.76 -4.23 4.28
CA SER A 153 11.04 -5.17 3.19
C SER A 153 10.76 -4.60 1.80
N ALA A 154 10.05 -3.47 1.72
CA ALA A 154 9.64 -2.87 0.46
C ALA A 154 10.77 -2.14 -0.27
N GLU A 155 10.62 -2.02 -1.59
CA GLU A 155 11.59 -1.35 -2.48
C GLU A 155 11.88 0.10 -2.06
N ALA A 156 10.89 0.79 -1.49
CA ALA A 156 11.06 2.12 -0.94
C ALA A 156 12.17 2.23 0.12
N TRP A 157 12.62 1.12 0.70
CA TRP A 157 13.70 1.09 1.69
C TRP A 157 14.92 0.30 1.21
N ARG A 158 14.72 -0.67 0.31
CA ARG A 158 15.76 -1.61 -0.15
C ARG A 158 16.44 -1.22 -1.45
N HIS A 159 15.95 -0.16 -2.11
CA HIS A 159 16.55 0.37 -3.34
C HIS A 159 18.07 0.58 -3.23
N TRP A 160 18.57 0.99 -2.05
CA TRP A 160 19.97 1.31 -1.80
C TRP A 160 20.81 0.16 -1.24
N ASP A 161 20.29 -1.06 -1.10
CA ASP A 161 21.03 -2.18 -0.50
C ASP A 161 22.36 -2.46 -1.21
N GLY A 162 22.40 -2.26 -2.54
CA GLY A 162 23.62 -2.37 -3.33
C GLY A 162 24.58 -1.18 -3.19
N ASP A 163 24.07 -0.01 -2.81
CA ASP A 163 24.82 1.23 -2.66
C ASP A 163 25.42 1.37 -1.26
N GLY A 164 24.83 0.72 -0.25
CA GLY A 164 25.27 0.71 1.14
C GLY A 164 24.82 1.92 1.97
N GLU A 165 24.28 2.97 1.35
CA GLU A 165 23.68 4.12 2.02
C GLU A 165 22.57 4.74 1.17
N VAL A 166 21.60 5.38 1.84
CA VAL A 166 20.58 6.18 1.17
C VAL A 166 21.18 7.55 0.84
N SER A 167 21.24 7.90 -0.44
CA SER A 167 21.84 9.16 -0.88
C SER A 167 21.16 10.39 -0.25
N SER A 168 21.89 11.50 -0.13
CA SER A 168 21.37 12.73 0.51
C SER A 168 20.10 13.28 -0.12
N SER A 169 19.90 13.09 -1.42
CA SER A 169 18.69 13.56 -2.11
C SER A 169 17.44 12.72 -1.81
N CYS A 170 17.60 11.55 -1.17
CA CYS A 170 16.55 10.57 -0.92
C CYS A 170 16.35 10.29 0.58
N ALA A 171 17.40 10.41 1.39
CA ALA A 171 17.43 10.04 2.80
C ALA A 171 16.37 10.75 3.64
N LYS A 172 16.00 11.99 3.33
CA LYS A 172 14.90 12.71 4.00
C LYS A 172 13.65 11.86 4.18
N CYS A 173 13.31 11.06 3.16
CA CYS A 173 12.07 10.29 3.12
C CYS A 173 12.28 8.78 3.19
N HIS A 174 13.49 8.31 2.87
CA HIS A 174 13.81 6.89 2.73
C HIS A 174 14.83 6.39 3.77
N SER A 175 15.06 7.14 4.85
CA SER A 175 15.84 6.69 6.01
C SER A 175 15.21 7.14 7.33
N ALA A 176 15.64 6.53 8.42
CA ALA A 176 15.15 6.86 9.75
C ALA A 176 15.66 8.23 10.25
N GLU A 177 16.87 8.63 9.84
CA GLU A 177 17.59 9.82 10.34
C GLU A 177 17.47 11.04 9.43
N GLY A 178 17.08 10.87 8.16
CA GLY A 178 17.11 11.96 7.18
C GLY A 178 16.20 13.13 7.55
N LEU A 179 14.93 12.88 7.82
CA LEU A 179 13.99 13.93 8.26
C LEU A 179 14.40 14.56 9.61
N PRO A 180 14.75 13.80 10.66
CA PRO A 180 15.30 14.36 11.89
C PRO A 180 16.45 15.33 11.66
N TYR A 181 17.42 14.95 10.82
CA TYR A 181 18.59 15.78 10.55
C TYR A 181 18.21 17.06 9.81
N LEU A 182 17.32 16.97 8.83
CA LEU A 182 16.81 18.13 8.10
C LEU A 182 16.12 19.12 9.03
N ILE A 183 15.27 18.64 9.95
CA ILE A 183 14.54 19.50 10.88
C ILE A 183 15.51 20.25 11.80
N GLU A 184 16.58 19.60 12.24
CA GLU A 184 17.55 20.18 13.16
C GLU A 184 18.56 21.12 12.47
N ASN A 185 18.99 20.79 11.25
CA ASN A 185 20.13 21.43 10.59
C ASN A 185 19.76 22.21 9.32
N GLY A 186 18.58 21.99 8.74
CA GLY A 186 18.11 22.69 7.54
C GLY A 186 18.67 22.18 6.21
N GLU A 187 19.39 21.05 6.21
CA GLU A 187 19.92 20.42 5.00
C GLU A 187 19.71 18.90 4.98
N ASN A 188 19.76 18.30 3.79
CA ASN A 188 19.68 16.85 3.64
C ASN A 188 21.08 16.23 3.63
N ILE A 189 21.22 15.06 4.26
CA ILE A 189 22.45 14.27 4.32
C ILE A 189 22.20 12.87 3.80
N ALA A 190 23.26 12.18 3.34
CA ALA A 190 23.18 10.74 3.16
C ALA A 190 22.98 10.08 4.53
N ALA A 191 22.34 8.91 4.54
CA ALA A 191 22.01 8.21 5.77
C ALA A 191 22.11 6.70 5.60
N GLU A 192 22.24 6.00 6.73
CA GLU A 192 22.20 4.55 6.79
C GLU A 192 20.86 4.00 6.26
N ILE A 193 20.93 2.81 5.67
CA ILE A 193 19.74 2.08 5.23
C ILE A 193 18.98 1.61 6.47
N SER A 194 17.71 1.98 6.58
CA SER A 194 16.86 1.64 7.72
C SER A 194 15.79 0.60 7.37
N ASN A 195 15.20 -0.01 8.40
CA ASN A 195 14.07 -0.92 8.26
C ASN A 195 12.74 -0.18 8.32
N GLY A 196 12.50 0.66 7.32
CA GLY A 196 11.42 1.65 7.35
C GLY A 196 11.83 2.93 8.08
N LEU A 197 10.85 3.81 8.29
CA LEU A 197 10.92 4.87 9.28
C LEU A 197 10.92 4.29 10.70
N LEU A 198 11.48 5.04 11.64
CA LEU A 198 11.46 4.70 13.05
C LEU A 198 10.57 5.67 13.81
N CYS A 199 10.19 5.31 15.04
CA CYS A 199 9.47 6.23 15.93
C CYS A 199 10.20 7.58 16.04
N THR A 200 11.52 7.55 16.09
CA THR A 200 12.41 8.72 16.19
C THR A 200 12.44 9.59 14.94
N THR A 201 11.95 9.11 13.80
CA THR A 201 11.80 9.90 12.58
C THR A 201 10.79 11.04 12.81
N CYS A 202 9.65 10.73 13.41
CA CYS A 202 8.58 11.70 13.70
C CYS A 202 8.60 12.22 15.14
N HIS A 203 9.12 11.44 16.09
CA HIS A 203 9.15 11.79 17.51
C HIS A 203 10.55 12.18 17.98
N THR A 204 10.62 13.14 18.90
CA THR A 204 11.85 13.37 19.67
C THR A 204 12.02 12.31 20.75
N SER A 205 10.91 11.92 21.38
CA SER A 205 10.78 10.77 22.28
C SER A 205 9.30 10.46 22.44
N PRO A 206 8.78 9.32 21.96
CA PRO A 206 7.36 9.02 22.03
C PRO A 206 6.80 9.19 23.46
N PRO A 207 5.66 9.89 23.64
CA PRO A 207 4.76 10.40 22.61
C PRO A 207 5.10 11.81 22.06
N ALA A 208 6.16 12.48 22.53
CA ALA A 208 6.54 13.82 22.07
C ALA A 208 6.94 13.84 20.58
N VAL A 209 6.23 14.65 19.80
CA VAL A 209 6.37 14.78 18.35
C VAL A 209 7.35 15.90 18.00
N ARG A 210 8.09 15.77 16.89
CA ARG A 210 8.93 16.84 16.34
C ARG A 210 8.04 17.95 15.78
N THR A 211 8.32 19.20 16.16
CA THR A 211 7.61 20.35 15.62
C THR A 211 8.23 20.78 14.29
N VAL A 212 7.38 20.93 13.27
CA VAL A 212 7.75 21.44 11.95
C VAL A 212 6.86 22.64 11.65
N SER A 213 7.48 23.76 11.27
CA SER A 213 6.78 24.96 10.80
C SER A 213 6.38 24.82 9.33
N ALA A 214 6.20 25.93 8.61
CA ALA A 214 5.88 25.90 7.19
C ALA A 214 6.93 25.13 6.36
N VAL A 215 6.45 24.26 5.46
CA VAL A 215 7.26 23.45 4.55
C VAL A 215 7.27 24.10 3.17
N THR A 216 8.45 24.20 2.56
CA THR A 216 8.63 24.81 1.22
C THR A 216 8.58 23.75 0.12
N PHE A 217 7.56 23.86 -0.73
CA PHE A 217 7.32 22.97 -1.86
C PHE A 217 8.31 23.23 -3.01
N PRO A 218 8.48 22.28 -3.96
CA PRO A 218 9.35 22.47 -5.13
C PRO A 218 9.01 23.67 -6.02
N SER A 219 7.84 24.30 -5.86
CA SER A 219 7.47 25.56 -6.53
C SER A 219 8.04 26.82 -5.85
N GLY A 220 8.60 26.67 -4.65
CA GLY A 220 9.06 27.77 -3.80
C GLY A 220 7.98 28.32 -2.85
N VAL A 221 6.73 27.84 -2.95
CA VAL A 221 5.66 28.21 -2.03
C VAL A 221 5.82 27.48 -0.70
N SER A 222 5.71 28.20 0.41
CA SER A 222 5.66 27.59 1.75
C SER A 222 4.21 27.41 2.22
N LYS A 223 3.89 26.25 2.79
CA LYS A 223 2.60 25.93 3.38
C LYS A 223 2.73 25.43 4.81
N ASP A 224 1.76 25.78 5.63
CA ASP A 224 1.65 25.39 7.04
C ASP A 224 0.22 24.88 7.26
N MET A 225 0.08 23.66 7.74
CA MET A 225 -1.22 23.07 8.09
C MET A 225 -1.70 23.48 9.49
N GLY A 226 -0.85 24.11 10.29
CA GLY A 226 -1.15 24.50 11.67
C GLY A 226 -1.11 23.36 12.69
N ASP A 227 -0.68 22.17 12.27
CA ASP A 227 -0.58 20.97 13.10
C ASP A 227 0.63 20.08 12.71
N ASN A 228 0.68 18.86 13.25
CA ASN A 228 1.74 17.91 12.97
C ASN A 228 1.74 17.36 11.53
N SER A 229 0.74 17.69 10.69
CA SER A 229 0.73 17.32 9.27
C SER A 229 1.90 17.92 8.49
N ASN A 230 2.52 18.98 9.01
CA ASN A 230 3.77 19.52 8.48
C ASN A 230 4.92 18.49 8.45
N LEU A 231 4.91 17.47 9.31
CA LEU A 231 5.84 16.34 9.19
C LEU A 231 5.63 15.58 7.87
N CYS A 232 4.37 15.25 7.55
CA CYS A 232 3.99 14.54 6.34
C CYS A 232 4.35 15.33 5.07
N LEU A 233 4.16 16.66 5.11
CA LEU A 233 4.46 17.56 4.00
C LEU A 233 5.92 17.47 3.54
N ASN A 234 6.88 17.17 4.44
CA ASN A 234 8.29 17.11 4.07
C ASN A 234 8.58 16.06 2.99
N CYS A 235 7.78 14.99 2.92
CA CYS A 235 7.96 13.92 1.94
C CYS A 235 6.87 13.89 0.88
N HIS A 236 5.62 14.13 1.24
CA HIS A 236 4.48 14.09 0.32
C HIS A 236 4.29 15.36 -0.53
N GLN A 237 5.24 16.29 -0.51
CA GLN A 237 5.28 17.51 -1.35
C GLN A 237 5.73 17.27 -2.81
N GLY A 238 6.13 16.03 -3.15
CA GLY A 238 6.78 15.74 -4.42
C GLY A 238 8.20 16.29 -4.54
N ARG A 239 8.85 16.05 -5.68
CA ARG A 239 10.23 16.45 -5.99
C ARG A 239 10.35 17.44 -7.16
N ALA A 240 9.25 17.72 -7.85
CA ALA A 240 9.20 18.67 -8.95
C ALA A 240 7.88 19.45 -8.93
N SER A 241 7.82 20.51 -9.72
CA SER A 241 6.64 21.36 -9.88
C SER A 241 6.55 21.90 -11.30
N LYS A 242 5.49 22.68 -11.59
CA LYS A 242 5.40 23.49 -12.81
C LYS A 242 6.67 24.30 -13.07
N LEU A 243 7.25 24.89 -12.02
CA LEU A 243 8.47 25.69 -12.09
C LEU A 243 9.66 24.87 -12.61
N SER A 244 9.77 23.60 -12.21
CA SER A 244 10.83 22.69 -12.69
C SER A 244 10.75 22.50 -14.20
N VAL A 245 9.53 22.33 -14.73
CA VAL A 245 9.28 22.14 -16.17
C VAL A 245 9.56 23.43 -16.94
N ASP A 246 9.02 24.56 -16.48
CA ASP A 246 9.24 25.87 -17.13
C ASP A 246 10.72 26.23 -17.19
N ASN A 247 11.47 26.00 -16.09
CA ASN A 247 12.91 26.24 -16.06
C ASN A 247 13.66 25.36 -17.06
N SER A 248 13.24 24.10 -17.23
CA SER A 248 13.88 23.22 -18.21
C SER A 248 13.61 23.66 -19.65
N ILE A 249 12.40 24.13 -19.95
CA ILE A 249 12.02 24.66 -21.27
C ILE A 249 12.75 25.97 -21.57
N ALA A 250 12.85 26.87 -20.58
CA ALA A 250 13.53 28.14 -20.73
C ALA A 250 15.06 28.00 -20.92
N ALA A 251 15.66 26.95 -20.35
CA ALA A 251 17.11 26.74 -20.40
C ALA A 251 17.62 26.26 -21.77
N SER A 252 16.81 25.55 -22.56
CA SER A 252 17.19 25.09 -23.90
C SER A 252 15.98 24.76 -24.77
N ALA A 253 16.15 24.73 -26.09
CA ALA A 253 15.13 24.25 -27.03
C ALA A 253 14.99 22.71 -27.04
N GLY A 254 15.62 22.00 -26.11
CA GLY A 254 15.68 20.54 -26.04
C GLY A 254 16.95 19.92 -26.65
N PRO A 255 17.04 18.58 -26.71
CA PRO A 255 16.02 17.62 -26.27
C PRO A 255 15.81 17.66 -24.75
N TYR A 256 14.56 17.42 -24.33
CA TYR A 256 14.19 17.40 -22.90
C TYR A 256 14.29 15.97 -22.33
N ARG A 257 14.38 15.87 -21.01
CA ARG A 257 14.20 14.62 -20.26
C ARG A 257 12.94 14.70 -19.41
N PHE A 258 12.38 13.55 -19.07
CA PHE A 258 11.23 13.50 -18.17
C PHE A 258 11.58 14.10 -16.79
N ILE A 259 10.67 14.91 -16.26
CA ILE A 259 10.77 15.51 -14.93
C ILE A 259 9.72 14.85 -14.07
N ASN A 260 10.17 14.04 -13.11
CA ASN A 260 9.30 13.26 -12.26
C ASN A 260 8.88 14.05 -11.02
N ILE A 261 7.57 14.18 -10.79
CA ILE A 261 7.02 14.74 -9.53
C ILE A 261 7.29 13.83 -8.32
N HIS A 262 7.66 12.57 -8.57
CA HIS A 262 7.91 11.52 -7.60
C HIS A 262 6.65 11.01 -6.90
N TYR A 263 6.72 9.79 -6.37
CA TYR A 263 5.56 9.02 -5.92
C TYR A 263 4.81 9.67 -4.76
N TYR A 264 3.50 9.43 -4.70
CA TYR A 264 2.58 9.89 -3.66
C TYR A 264 2.73 11.39 -3.30
N PRO A 265 2.64 12.33 -4.27
CA PRO A 265 2.69 13.77 -4.00
C PRO A 265 1.33 14.26 -3.45
N THR A 266 0.78 13.57 -2.45
CA THR A 266 -0.58 13.77 -1.94
C THR A 266 -0.80 15.18 -1.40
N ALA A 267 0.24 15.80 -0.83
CA ALA A 267 0.14 17.19 -0.39
C ALA A 267 -0.03 18.17 -1.56
N VAL A 268 0.63 17.92 -2.70
CA VAL A 268 0.45 18.73 -3.91
C VAL A 268 -1.00 18.65 -4.39
N VAL A 269 -1.59 17.45 -4.38
CA VAL A 269 -2.98 17.25 -4.78
C VAL A 269 -3.93 17.95 -3.79
N LEU A 270 -3.67 17.84 -2.48
CA LEU A 270 -4.46 18.50 -1.43
C LEU A 270 -4.46 20.03 -1.58
N PHE A 271 -3.29 20.64 -1.78
CA PHE A 271 -3.17 22.09 -1.94
C PHE A 271 -3.54 22.59 -3.34
N GLY A 272 -3.63 21.70 -4.31
CA GLY A 272 -3.97 22.03 -5.70
C GLY A 272 -3.08 23.14 -6.26
N SER A 273 -3.72 24.12 -6.90
CA SER A 273 -3.04 25.24 -7.56
C SER A 273 -2.28 26.18 -6.63
N GLU A 274 -2.42 26.03 -5.31
CA GLU A 274 -1.66 26.87 -4.39
C GLU A 274 -0.18 26.48 -4.28
N THR A 275 0.16 25.24 -4.65
CA THR A 275 1.55 24.74 -4.62
C THR A 275 2.12 24.50 -6.01
N HIS A 276 1.32 24.60 -7.07
CA HIS A 276 1.74 24.45 -8.47
C HIS A 276 2.55 23.17 -8.76
N GLY A 277 2.27 22.07 -8.06
CA GLY A 277 3.04 20.84 -8.28
C GLY A 277 2.68 20.15 -9.60
N GLY A 278 1.41 20.13 -10.00
CA GLY A 278 1.00 19.77 -11.35
C GLY A 278 1.33 20.87 -12.38
N TYR A 279 1.44 20.52 -13.66
CA TYR A 279 1.66 21.52 -14.71
C TYR A 279 0.35 22.24 -15.07
N GLU A 280 0.30 23.54 -14.86
CA GLU A 280 -0.88 24.38 -15.13
C GLU A 280 -0.72 25.15 -16.43
N PHE A 281 -1.69 25.04 -17.33
CA PHE A 281 -1.64 25.69 -18.65
C PHE A 281 -2.06 27.15 -18.59
N ALA A 282 -1.44 27.97 -19.44
CA ALA A 282 -1.76 29.40 -19.55
C ALA A 282 -3.25 29.62 -19.91
N ASN A 283 -3.83 30.68 -19.35
CA ASN A 283 -5.23 31.06 -19.52
C ASN A 283 -6.26 30.02 -19.02
N LYS A 284 -5.84 29.13 -18.11
CA LYS A 284 -6.74 28.24 -17.36
C LYS A 284 -6.73 28.62 -15.89
N THR A 285 -7.82 28.30 -15.20
CA THR A 285 -7.95 28.45 -13.76
C THR A 285 -8.06 27.07 -13.14
N TYR A 286 -7.29 26.83 -12.09
CA TYR A 286 -7.23 25.56 -11.38
C TYR A 286 -7.74 25.73 -9.95
N VAL A 287 -8.29 24.66 -9.37
CA VAL A 287 -8.83 24.67 -8.01
C VAL A 287 -7.67 24.77 -7.01
N GLY A 288 -7.85 25.55 -5.94
CA GLY A 288 -6.90 25.67 -4.83
C GLY A 288 -7.02 24.52 -3.83
N GLN A 289 -6.63 24.76 -2.59
CA GLN A 289 -6.61 23.72 -1.56
C GLN A 289 -8.01 23.14 -1.31
N LYS A 290 -8.09 21.81 -1.22
CA LYS A 290 -9.28 21.13 -0.69
C LYS A 290 -9.29 21.27 0.84
N THR A 291 -10.21 22.10 1.34
CA THR A 291 -10.32 22.44 2.78
C THR A 291 -11.32 21.59 3.56
N PHE A 292 -12.07 20.71 2.88
CA PHE A 292 -13.11 19.88 3.49
C PHE A 292 -14.04 20.63 4.46
N ALA A 293 -14.53 21.81 4.07
CA ALA A 293 -15.31 22.69 4.94
C ALA A 293 -16.48 22.01 5.68
N ASN A 294 -17.10 21.00 5.07
CA ASN A 294 -18.21 20.24 5.67
C ASN A 294 -17.77 19.26 6.78
N HIS A 295 -16.47 19.03 6.96
CA HIS A 295 -15.92 18.19 8.02
C HIS A 295 -15.80 18.94 9.36
N ASN A 296 -16.10 20.24 9.40
CA ASN A 296 -16.15 21.07 10.61
C ASN A 296 -14.87 20.98 11.48
N GLY A 297 -13.69 20.88 10.86
CA GLY A 297 -12.40 20.82 11.57
C GLY A 297 -12.01 19.45 12.12
N ARG A 298 -12.73 18.38 11.77
CA ARG A 298 -12.46 17.02 12.30
C ARG A 298 -11.58 16.15 11.43
N PHE A 299 -11.62 16.34 10.11
CA PHE A 299 -11.00 15.47 9.11
C PHE A 299 -10.54 16.32 7.91
N ASP A 300 -9.73 17.34 8.16
CA ASP A 300 -9.29 18.33 7.16
C ASP A 300 -7.76 18.47 7.06
N THR A 301 -7.00 17.73 7.87
CA THR A 301 -5.55 17.63 7.80
C THR A 301 -5.09 16.19 7.59
N CYS A 302 -3.80 16.00 7.27
CA CYS A 302 -3.23 14.67 7.07
C CYS A 302 -3.36 13.83 8.35
N VAL A 303 -3.00 14.41 9.50
CA VAL A 303 -3.06 13.74 10.80
C VAL A 303 -4.51 13.43 11.17
N GLU A 304 -5.43 14.35 10.94
CA GLU A 304 -6.82 14.11 11.33
C GLU A 304 -7.50 13.02 10.49
N CYS A 305 -7.23 12.95 9.18
CA CYS A 305 -7.75 11.87 8.34
C CYS A 305 -7.04 10.52 8.59
N HIS A 306 -5.71 10.50 8.61
CA HIS A 306 -4.94 9.26 8.60
C HIS A 306 -4.59 8.71 9.99
N MET A 307 -4.67 9.55 11.03
CA MET A 307 -4.40 9.14 12.42
C MET A 307 -5.60 9.37 13.35
N GLY A 308 -6.63 10.11 12.90
CA GLY A 308 -7.91 10.22 13.61
C GLY A 308 -7.82 10.88 14.98
N THR A 309 -6.96 11.89 15.18
CA THR A 309 -6.77 12.47 16.52
C THR A 309 -8.02 13.11 17.10
N ASN A 310 -8.92 13.62 16.24
CA ASN A 310 -10.25 14.12 16.56
C ASN A 310 -11.38 13.11 16.24
N SER A 311 -11.05 11.84 15.99
CA SER A 311 -12.03 10.79 15.73
C SER A 311 -13.03 10.67 16.90
N PRO A 312 -14.34 10.59 16.62
CA PRO A 312 -15.36 10.31 17.64
C PRO A 312 -15.18 8.95 18.34
N ARG A 313 -14.43 8.03 17.72
CA ARG A 313 -14.13 6.70 18.27
C ARG A 313 -13.07 6.74 19.36
N ARG A 314 -12.31 7.84 19.40
CA ARG A 314 -11.25 8.03 20.37
C ARG A 314 -11.85 8.31 21.75
N THR A 315 -11.77 7.31 22.63
CA THR A 315 -12.33 7.38 23.99
C THR A 315 -11.37 7.99 25.03
N ASP A 316 -10.08 8.09 24.71
CA ASP A 316 -9.05 8.76 25.51
C ASP A 316 -8.07 9.52 24.58
N PRO A 317 -7.85 10.84 24.78
CA PRO A 317 -6.91 11.65 24.00
C PRO A 317 -5.45 11.18 24.04
N GLN A 318 -5.08 10.32 24.99
CA GLN A 318 -3.74 9.74 25.14
C GLN A 318 -3.69 8.27 24.73
N SER A 319 -4.84 7.62 24.58
CA SER A 319 -4.93 6.30 23.98
C SER A 319 -4.63 6.45 22.50
N THR A 320 -3.52 5.86 22.07
CA THR A 320 -3.33 5.45 20.69
C THR A 320 -4.03 4.11 20.54
N THR A 321 -5.06 4.01 19.72
CA THR A 321 -5.51 2.69 19.30
C THR A 321 -4.44 2.09 18.39
N TYR A 322 -4.40 0.75 18.30
CA TYR A 322 -3.45 0.06 17.41
C TYR A 322 -3.59 0.53 15.95
N GLY A 323 -4.72 1.13 15.54
CA GLY A 323 -4.90 1.64 14.18
C GLY A 323 -4.33 3.04 13.87
N ASP A 324 -4.04 3.88 14.86
CA ASP A 324 -3.81 5.33 14.62
C ASP A 324 -2.46 5.65 13.94
N HIS A 325 -1.51 4.71 13.95
CA HIS A 325 -0.23 4.84 13.23
C HIS A 325 -0.20 4.00 11.95
N ASN A 326 -1.32 3.36 11.60
CA ASN A 326 -1.49 2.69 10.34
C ASN A 326 -1.99 3.69 9.29
N VAL A 327 -1.08 4.54 8.80
CA VAL A 327 -1.44 5.77 8.07
C VAL A 327 -1.70 5.57 6.57
N TYR A 328 -1.64 4.35 6.03
CA TYR A 328 -1.87 4.15 4.59
C TYR A 328 -3.31 4.47 4.16
N LYS A 329 -4.30 4.31 5.04
CA LYS A 329 -5.70 4.69 4.79
C LYS A 329 -6.37 5.24 6.05
N PRO A 330 -7.32 6.18 5.92
CA PRO A 330 -8.19 6.56 7.02
C PRO A 330 -9.01 5.36 7.54
N ASN A 331 -9.55 5.46 8.76
CA ASN A 331 -10.40 4.41 9.28
C ASN A 331 -11.83 4.49 8.70
N PRO A 332 -12.37 3.42 8.08
CA PRO A 332 -13.72 3.41 7.53
C PRO A 332 -14.83 3.81 8.52
N GLU A 333 -14.68 3.47 9.80
CA GLU A 333 -15.67 3.78 10.84
C GLU A 333 -15.85 5.28 11.05
N ASP A 334 -14.82 6.08 10.75
CA ASP A 334 -14.87 7.55 10.86
C ASP A 334 -15.63 8.20 9.69
N CYS A 335 -15.77 7.50 8.57
CA CYS A 335 -16.29 8.04 7.32
C CYS A 335 -17.68 7.50 6.95
N VAL A 336 -17.92 6.21 7.24
CA VAL A 336 -19.08 5.46 6.74
C VAL A 336 -20.43 6.07 7.15
N PHE A 337 -20.50 6.75 8.30
CA PHE A 337 -21.74 7.38 8.74
C PHE A 337 -22.21 8.49 7.79
N CYS A 338 -21.28 9.28 7.26
CA CYS A 338 -21.58 10.39 6.36
C CYS A 338 -21.54 9.97 4.89
N HIS A 339 -20.62 9.06 4.53
CA HIS A 339 -20.30 8.71 3.15
C HIS A 339 -20.77 7.33 2.71
N GLY A 340 -21.27 6.50 3.64
CA GLY A 340 -21.71 5.13 3.31
C GLY A 340 -22.97 5.07 2.45
N GLN A 341 -23.66 6.19 2.26
CA GLN A 341 -24.82 6.32 1.37
C GLN A 341 -24.49 7.10 0.09
N ASP A 342 -23.22 7.43 -0.14
CA ASP A 342 -22.79 8.13 -1.34
C ASP A 342 -23.13 7.32 -2.60
N VAL A 343 -23.45 8.00 -3.70
CA VAL A 343 -24.04 7.37 -4.89
C VAL A 343 -23.12 6.33 -5.54
N SER A 344 -21.81 6.49 -5.36
CA SER A 344 -20.77 5.60 -5.89
C SER A 344 -20.34 4.51 -4.91
N GLN A 345 -20.96 4.39 -3.73
CA GLN A 345 -20.65 3.28 -2.83
C GLN A 345 -21.09 1.96 -3.47
N PRO A 346 -20.17 0.98 -3.64
CA PRO A 346 -20.55 -0.32 -4.19
C PRO A 346 -21.45 -1.12 -3.24
N ASN A 347 -21.35 -0.84 -1.93
CA ASN A 347 -22.17 -1.44 -0.89
C ASN A 347 -22.79 -0.34 0.00
N PRO A 348 -23.85 0.34 -0.45
CA PRO A 348 -24.45 1.42 0.34
C PRO A 348 -24.93 0.92 1.70
N GLY A 349 -24.55 1.60 2.77
CA GLY A 349 -24.80 1.13 4.12
C GLY A 349 -24.10 1.94 5.20
N PHE A 350 -24.10 1.38 6.41
CA PHE A 350 -23.39 1.91 7.58
C PHE A 350 -22.34 0.93 8.11
N ASP A 351 -22.07 -0.15 7.37
CA ASP A 351 -21.11 -1.19 7.73
C ASP A 351 -19.69 -0.75 7.31
N PRO A 352 -18.79 -0.45 8.28
CA PRO A 352 -17.43 -0.03 7.97
C PRO A 352 -16.63 -1.07 7.17
N SER A 353 -16.93 -2.36 7.30
CA SER A 353 -16.23 -3.43 6.57
C SER A 353 -16.56 -3.44 5.08
N GLN A 354 -17.72 -2.89 4.70
CA GLN A 354 -18.20 -2.83 3.33
C GLN A 354 -17.92 -1.48 2.66
N PHE A 355 -17.54 -0.46 3.44
CA PHE A 355 -17.26 0.89 2.97
C PHE A 355 -16.02 0.93 2.07
N LYS A 356 -16.12 1.68 0.97
CA LYS A 356 -14.99 1.94 0.07
C LYS A 356 -14.71 3.44 -0.01
N PHE A 357 -13.45 3.82 0.21
CA PHE A 357 -13.00 5.21 0.07
C PHE A 357 -13.16 5.73 -1.37
N SER A 358 -12.94 4.86 -2.35
CA SER A 358 -13.21 5.14 -3.77
C SER A 358 -14.66 5.56 -4.00
N GLY A 359 -15.60 4.98 -3.24
CA GLY A 359 -17.02 5.29 -3.33
C GLY A 359 -17.45 6.62 -2.70
N ILE A 360 -16.54 7.45 -2.18
CA ILE A 360 -16.89 8.76 -1.60
C ILE A 360 -17.27 9.73 -2.73
N ARG A 361 -18.57 9.98 -2.86
CA ARG A 361 -19.19 10.95 -3.79
C ARG A 361 -20.54 11.38 -3.24
N PRO A 362 -20.61 12.50 -2.48
CA PRO A 362 -21.82 12.93 -1.78
C PRO A 362 -23.05 13.28 -2.65
N GLY A 363 -22.92 13.24 -3.99
CA GLY A 363 -24.03 13.46 -4.91
C GLY A 363 -23.61 13.27 -6.36
N SER A 364 -24.59 13.27 -7.28
CA SER A 364 -24.31 13.30 -8.72
C SER A 364 -23.65 14.62 -9.10
N ILE A 365 -22.54 14.51 -9.82
CA ILE A 365 -21.72 15.61 -10.32
C ILE A 365 -21.51 15.39 -11.83
N PRO A 366 -20.87 16.33 -12.54
CA PRO A 366 -20.58 16.17 -13.97
C PRO A 366 -19.86 14.85 -14.24
N ASP A 367 -20.27 14.21 -15.34
CA ASP A 367 -19.53 13.19 -16.05
C ASP A 367 -18.33 13.89 -16.73
N TYR A 368 -17.15 13.73 -16.13
CA TYR A 368 -15.91 14.41 -16.48
C TYR A 368 -15.19 13.74 -17.66
N ASP A 369 -15.24 12.41 -17.75
CA ASP A 369 -14.61 11.64 -18.82
C ASP A 369 -15.53 11.41 -20.04
N ALA A 370 -16.81 11.74 -19.91
CA ALA A 370 -17.86 11.66 -20.91
C ALA A 370 -18.25 10.22 -21.31
N ASP A 371 -18.14 9.25 -20.40
CA ASP A 371 -18.54 7.86 -20.61
C ASP A 371 -20.07 7.63 -20.42
N GLY A 372 -20.78 8.62 -19.88
CA GLY A 372 -22.21 8.61 -19.60
C GLY A 372 -22.59 8.21 -18.17
N ASN A 373 -21.64 7.95 -17.29
CA ASN A 373 -21.82 7.42 -15.94
C ASN A 373 -21.67 8.49 -14.84
N THR A 374 -22.74 9.25 -14.61
CA THR A 374 -22.71 10.33 -13.60
C THR A 374 -22.69 9.87 -12.12
N SER A 375 -22.66 8.56 -11.87
CA SER A 375 -22.85 7.95 -10.54
C SER A 375 -21.63 7.21 -10.01
N GLU A 376 -20.58 7.04 -10.80
CA GLU A 376 -19.36 6.34 -10.38
C GLU A 376 -18.47 7.19 -9.48
N SER A 377 -17.32 6.68 -9.05
CA SER A 377 -16.39 7.43 -8.19
C SER A 377 -15.67 8.55 -8.94
N ILE A 378 -15.13 9.53 -8.21
CA ILE A 378 -14.15 10.47 -8.80
C ILE A 378 -12.90 9.75 -9.29
N GLU A 379 -12.56 8.61 -8.68
CA GLU A 379 -11.46 7.76 -9.12
C GLU A 379 -11.68 7.25 -10.56
N HIS A 380 -12.85 6.67 -10.87
CA HIS A 380 -13.12 6.20 -12.23
C HIS A 380 -13.16 7.33 -13.26
N GLU A 381 -13.71 8.50 -12.87
CA GLU A 381 -13.72 9.70 -13.72
C GLU A 381 -12.29 10.19 -14.03
N ILE A 382 -11.35 10.01 -13.09
CA ILE A 382 -9.92 10.29 -13.30
C ILE A 382 -9.32 9.20 -14.20
N ASP A 383 -9.62 7.93 -13.96
CA ASP A 383 -9.11 6.80 -14.75
C ASP A 383 -9.46 6.97 -16.24
N GLY A 384 -10.71 7.32 -16.57
CA GLY A 384 -11.13 7.57 -17.94
C GLY A 384 -10.40 8.76 -18.59
N LEU A 385 -10.16 9.84 -17.84
CA LEU A 385 -9.36 10.97 -18.31
C LEU A 385 -7.88 10.61 -18.49
N GLU A 386 -7.32 9.77 -17.63
CA GLU A 386 -5.95 9.28 -17.73
C GLU A 386 -5.77 8.37 -18.95
N GLU A 387 -6.71 7.46 -19.21
CA GLU A 387 -6.73 6.62 -20.41
C GLU A 387 -6.79 7.48 -21.68
N ALA A 388 -7.71 8.45 -21.72
CA ALA A 388 -7.86 9.35 -22.85
C ALA A 388 -6.62 10.23 -23.09
N LEU A 389 -5.98 10.71 -22.02
CA LEU A 389 -4.74 11.49 -22.09
C LEU A 389 -3.58 10.61 -22.60
N TYR A 390 -3.42 9.41 -22.06
CA TYR A 390 -2.35 8.50 -22.44
C TYR A 390 -2.48 8.08 -23.92
N ALA A 391 -3.69 7.78 -24.39
CA ALA A 391 -3.96 7.51 -25.79
C ALA A 391 -3.54 8.68 -26.71
N GLN A 392 -3.79 9.92 -26.28
CA GLN A 392 -3.35 11.12 -27.01
C GLN A 392 -1.82 11.28 -27.00
N ILE A 393 -1.16 10.98 -25.89
CA ILE A 393 0.30 11.00 -25.78
C ILE A 393 0.90 9.98 -26.76
N GLN A 394 0.39 8.74 -26.78
CA GLN A 394 0.84 7.69 -27.71
C GLN A 394 0.62 8.11 -29.17
N ALA A 395 -0.57 8.64 -29.50
CA ALA A 395 -0.87 9.11 -30.84
C ALA A 395 0.05 10.26 -31.28
N TYR A 396 0.36 11.20 -30.38
CA TYR A 396 1.30 12.28 -30.66
C TYR A 396 2.71 11.73 -30.90
N ALA A 397 3.19 10.85 -30.04
CA ALA A 397 4.53 10.27 -30.14
C ALA A 397 4.70 9.45 -31.43
N ALA A 398 3.73 8.61 -31.77
CA ALA A 398 3.74 7.82 -32.99
C ALA A 398 3.58 8.68 -34.27
N ASN A 399 2.56 9.54 -34.34
CA ASN A 399 2.19 10.21 -35.59
C ASN A 399 2.97 11.49 -35.87
N ILE A 400 3.40 12.21 -34.83
CA ILE A 400 4.11 13.48 -34.97
C ILE A 400 5.62 13.29 -34.86
N LEU A 401 6.07 12.46 -33.92
CA LEU A 401 7.51 12.25 -33.69
C LEU A 401 8.06 11.02 -34.42
N GLY A 402 7.21 10.08 -34.85
CA GLY A 402 7.65 8.79 -35.40
C GLY A 402 8.30 7.89 -34.35
N LEU A 403 7.98 8.11 -33.07
CA LEU A 403 8.56 7.43 -31.92
C LEU A 403 7.41 6.94 -31.02
N PRO A 404 6.81 5.77 -31.30
CA PRO A 404 5.77 5.22 -30.43
C PRO A 404 6.35 4.97 -29.03
N ILE A 405 5.50 5.13 -28.01
CA ILE A 405 5.89 4.99 -26.61
C ILE A 405 4.93 4.11 -25.83
N ILE A 406 5.45 3.50 -24.78
CA ILE A 406 4.70 2.76 -23.77
C ILE A 406 5.01 3.31 -22.37
N TYR A 407 3.99 3.37 -21.52
CA TYR A 407 4.10 3.66 -20.10
C TYR A 407 4.16 2.36 -19.30
N GLU A 408 5.18 2.24 -18.44
CA GLU A 408 5.36 1.14 -17.49
C GLU A 408 5.51 1.74 -16.09
N GLY A 409 4.41 1.71 -15.32
CA GLY A 409 4.32 2.35 -14.01
C GLY A 409 5.27 1.78 -12.96
N HIS A 410 5.79 0.56 -13.16
CA HIS A 410 6.65 -0.13 -12.20
C HIS A 410 8.14 0.02 -12.50
N THR A 411 8.53 0.60 -13.64
CA THR A 411 9.95 0.70 -14.03
C THR A 411 10.31 2.14 -14.35
N TYR A 412 11.23 2.73 -13.58
CA TYR A 412 11.79 4.03 -13.93
C TYR A 412 12.95 3.88 -14.94
N PRO A 413 13.01 4.68 -16.02
CA PRO A 413 12.06 5.74 -16.42
C PRO A 413 10.73 5.17 -16.93
N TYR A 414 9.59 5.76 -16.58
CA TYR A 414 8.28 5.15 -16.87
C TYR A 414 7.84 5.13 -18.32
N LEU A 415 8.50 5.90 -19.19
CA LEU A 415 8.17 5.99 -20.61
C LEU A 415 9.30 5.40 -21.44
N PHE A 416 8.97 4.37 -22.22
CA PHE A 416 9.90 3.66 -23.08
C PHE A 416 9.50 3.79 -24.55
N ASN A 417 10.46 3.70 -25.45
CA ASN A 417 10.16 3.55 -26.87
C ASN A 417 9.53 2.18 -27.11
N ASP A 418 8.35 2.16 -27.72
CA ASP A 418 7.67 0.94 -28.14
C ASP A 418 8.30 0.44 -29.44
N THR A 419 9.41 -0.29 -29.32
CA THR A 419 10.21 -0.73 -30.47
C THR A 419 9.53 -1.76 -31.37
N ASN A 420 8.47 -2.41 -30.89
CA ASN A 420 7.70 -3.44 -31.58
C ASN A 420 6.28 -3.00 -31.95
N ALA A 421 5.89 -1.76 -31.61
CA ALA A 421 4.61 -1.14 -31.95
C ALA A 421 3.40 -1.97 -31.51
N ASN A 422 3.50 -2.68 -30.39
CA ASN A 422 2.42 -3.52 -29.88
C ASN A 422 1.53 -2.82 -28.85
N GLY A 423 1.83 -1.55 -28.53
CA GLY A 423 1.27 -0.89 -27.35
C GLY A 423 1.73 -1.56 -26.07
#